data_AF-A0A699SQS0-F1
#
_entry.id   AF-A0A699SQS0-F1
#
_cell.length_a   1.000
_cell.length_b   1.000
_cell.length_c   1.000
_cell.angle_alpha   90.00
_cell.angle_beta   90.00
_cell.angle_gamma   90.00
#
_symmetry.space_group_name_H-M   'P 1'
#
loop_
_entity.id
_entity.type
_entity.pdbx_description
1 polymer ?
#
loop_
_entity_poly.entity_id
_entity_poly.type
_entity_poly.pdbx_seq_one_letter_code
_entity_poly.pdbx_strand_id
1 'polypeptide(L)'
;FRHPEVPNTTIKLLLFPFSLEGEARMWLDKEPPRSILTWEDLVSKFINQFFPPSKTTYLRNEITNFLQKPNETFNEAWERFKDLLRQCPHHGFSELHQLDTFYNALNPNDQDALDSAAGGNFLVGFRVNVCRLSKSNTRQSRKYVSIVELITVTIIVR
;
A
#
# COMPACT_ATOMS: atom_id res chain seq x y z
N PHE A 1 21.99 -3.09 41.49
CA PHE A 1 21.76 -4.02 40.36
C PHE A 1 21.43 -3.20 39.11
N ARG A 2 22.42 -2.93 38.26
CA ARG A 2 22.17 -2.41 36.90
C ARG A 2 21.89 -3.63 36.03
N HIS A 3 20.66 -3.78 35.55
CA HIS A 3 20.39 -4.72 34.46
C HIS A 3 21.20 -4.25 33.25
N PRO A 4 22.00 -5.12 32.60
CA PRO A 4 22.48 -4.83 31.26
C PRO A 4 21.25 -4.59 30.39
N GLU A 5 21.18 -3.43 29.73
CA GLU A 5 20.11 -3.13 28.79
C GLU A 5 20.10 -4.24 27.74
N VAL A 6 19.01 -5.00 27.70
CA VAL A 6 18.79 -5.99 26.65
C VAL A 6 18.83 -5.23 25.31
N PRO A 7 19.69 -5.61 24.36
CA PRO A 7 19.73 -4.94 23.07
C PRO A 7 18.33 -4.89 22.45
N ASN A 8 17.94 -3.72 21.93
CA ASN A 8 16.60 -3.50 21.37
C ASN A 8 16.20 -4.57 20.33
N THR A 9 17.18 -5.08 19.57
CA THR A 9 17.02 -6.17 18.60
C THR A 9 16.63 -7.50 19.24
N THR A 10 17.11 -7.82 20.44
CA THR A 10 16.73 -9.02 21.19
C THR A 10 15.28 -8.96 21.68
N ILE A 11 14.82 -7.78 22.12
CA ILE A 11 13.42 -7.56 22.49
C ILE A 11 12.52 -7.73 21.26
N LYS A 12 12.91 -7.17 20.11
CA LYS A 12 12.16 -7.32 18.85
C LYS A 12 12.04 -8.78 18.42
N LEU A 13 13.13 -9.54 18.46
CA LEU A 13 13.13 -10.98 18.14
C LEU A 13 12.20 -11.78 19.07
N LEU A 14 12.17 -11.46 20.36
CA LEU A 14 11.30 -12.12 21.33
C LEU A 14 9.82 -11.80 21.10
N LEU A 15 9.50 -10.56 20.72
CA LEU A 15 8.12 -10.10 20.56
C LEU A 15 7.52 -10.44 19.19
N PHE A 16 8.33 -10.56 18.15
CA PHE A 16 7.87 -10.81 16.78
C PHE A 16 6.93 -12.02 16.62
N PRO A 17 7.19 -13.19 17.23
CA PRO A 17 6.29 -14.34 17.11
C PRO A 17 4.86 -14.05 17.60
N PHE A 18 4.67 -13.10 18.52
CA PHE A 18 3.36 -12.69 19.03
C PHE A 18 2.61 -11.74 18.09
N SER A 19 3.29 -11.16 17.10
CA SER A 19 2.66 -10.36 16.04
C SER A 19 2.21 -11.19 14.83
N LEU A 20 2.50 -12.51 14.81
CA LEU A 20 2.18 -13.37 13.68
C LEU A 20 0.96 -14.24 13.94
N GLU A 21 0.14 -14.40 12.91
CA GLU A 21 -1.00 -15.32 12.88
C GLU A 21 -0.97 -16.16 11.60
N GLY A 22 -1.78 -17.23 11.56
CA GLY A 22 -2.00 -18.05 10.37
C GLY A 22 -0.72 -18.61 9.74
N GLU A 23 -0.58 -18.44 8.42
CA GLU A 23 0.55 -18.95 7.64
C GLU A 23 1.90 -18.37 8.07
N ALA A 24 1.93 -17.10 8.47
CA ALA A 24 3.15 -16.45 8.94
C ALA A 24 3.66 -17.08 10.24
N ARG A 25 2.73 -17.39 11.16
CA ARG A 25 3.07 -18.10 12.40
C ARG A 25 3.57 -19.52 12.12
N MET A 26 2.84 -20.27 11.28
CA MET A 26 3.22 -21.62 10.89
C MET A 26 4.58 -21.69 10.20
N TRP A 27 4.92 -20.68 9.40
CA TRP A 27 6.24 -20.56 8.77
C TRP A 27 7.33 -20.40 9.81
N LEU A 28 7.17 -19.47 10.76
CA LEU A 28 8.17 -19.22 11.78
C LEU A 28 8.40 -20.47 12.66
N ASP A 29 7.34 -21.19 13.00
CA ASP A 29 7.43 -22.43 13.79
C ASP A 29 8.09 -23.60 13.02
N LYS A 30 8.13 -23.54 11.68
CA LYS A 30 8.78 -24.54 10.80
C LYS A 30 10.25 -24.23 10.51
N GLU A 31 10.74 -23.04 10.84
CA GLU A 31 12.13 -22.67 10.58
C GLU A 31 13.10 -23.58 11.35
N PRO A 32 14.20 -24.03 10.74
CA PRO A 32 15.18 -24.87 11.42
C PRO A 32 15.73 -24.19 12.68
N PRO A 33 16.02 -24.95 13.75
CA PRO A 33 16.66 -24.39 14.92
C PRO A 33 17.95 -23.65 14.55
N ARG A 34 18.16 -22.47 15.14
CA ARG A 34 19.33 -21.60 14.89
C ARG A 34 19.41 -21.03 13.46
N SER A 35 18.35 -21.11 12.64
CA SER A 35 18.33 -20.45 11.33
C SER A 35 18.16 -18.93 11.39
N ILE A 36 17.58 -18.42 12.48
CA ILE A 36 17.36 -17.00 12.73
C ILE A 36 18.06 -16.63 14.04
N LEU A 37 19.17 -15.90 13.96
CA LEU A 37 19.99 -15.51 15.12
C LEU A 37 19.92 -14.01 15.40
N THR A 38 19.67 -13.22 14.36
CA THR A 38 19.59 -11.75 14.45
C THR A 38 18.25 -11.25 13.93
N TRP A 39 17.91 -10.01 14.30
CA TRP A 39 16.74 -9.32 13.75
C TRP A 39 16.83 -9.19 12.23
N GLU A 40 18.03 -8.99 11.69
CA GLU A 40 18.27 -8.88 10.26
C GLU A 40 18.03 -10.21 9.53
N ASP A 41 18.45 -11.35 10.10
CA ASP A 41 18.15 -12.68 9.56
C ASP A 41 16.64 -12.92 9.49
N LEU A 42 15.93 -12.58 10.58
CA LEU A 42 14.49 -12.73 10.68
C LEU A 42 13.78 -11.91 9.61
N VAL A 43 14.12 -10.63 9.49
CA VAL A 43 13.53 -9.71 8.51
C VAL A 43 13.82 -10.18 7.09
N SER A 44 15.08 -10.55 6.80
CA SER A 44 15.49 -11.03 5.47
C SER A 44 14.73 -12.30 5.08
N LYS A 45 14.66 -13.30 5.95
CA LYS A 45 13.94 -14.55 5.68
C LYS A 45 12.43 -14.32 5.54
N PHE A 46 11.83 -13.51 6.42
CA PHE A 46 10.41 -13.19 6.37
C PHE A 46 10.04 -12.49 5.06
N ILE A 47 10.81 -11.46 4.65
CA ILE A 47 10.59 -10.76 3.38
C ILE A 47 10.77 -11.72 2.21
N ASN A 48 11.82 -12.54 2.19
CA ASN A 48 12.02 -13.48 1.09
C ASN A 48 10.92 -14.55 0.99
N GLN A 49 10.34 -14.96 2.11
CA GLN A 49 9.25 -15.92 2.14
C GLN A 49 7.92 -15.32 1.65
N PHE A 50 7.52 -14.16 2.20
CA PHE A 50 6.17 -13.61 1.99
C PHE A 50 6.11 -12.53 0.91
N PHE A 51 7.22 -11.82 0.71
CA PHE A 51 7.35 -10.69 -0.21
C PHE A 51 8.64 -10.77 -1.06
N PRO A 52 8.89 -11.91 -1.75
CA PRO A 52 10.13 -12.08 -2.48
C PRO A 52 10.38 -10.92 -3.46
N PRO A 53 11.63 -10.47 -3.64
CA PRO A 53 11.94 -9.32 -4.50
C PRO A 53 11.37 -9.44 -5.91
N SER A 54 11.32 -10.66 -6.46
CA SER A 54 10.72 -10.95 -7.77
C SER A 54 9.22 -10.65 -7.80
N LYS A 55 8.45 -11.11 -6.80
CA LYS A 55 7.01 -10.81 -6.66
C LYS A 55 6.77 -9.32 -6.45
N THR A 56 7.59 -8.68 -5.61
CA THR A 56 7.54 -7.23 -5.40
C THR A 56 7.76 -6.47 -6.71
N THR A 57 8.77 -6.87 -7.48
CA THR A 57 9.08 -6.26 -8.78
C THR A 57 7.94 -6.47 -9.79
N TYR A 58 7.41 -7.69 -9.86
CA TYR A 58 6.27 -8.01 -10.71
C TYR A 58 5.05 -7.15 -10.37
N LEU A 59 4.64 -7.10 -9.11
CA LEU A 59 3.48 -6.30 -8.69
C LEU A 59 3.68 -4.80 -8.93
N ARG A 60 4.89 -4.27 -8.68
CA ARG A 60 5.22 -2.88 -9.02
C ARG A 60 5.08 -2.59 -10.52
N ASN A 61 5.48 -3.54 -11.36
CA ASN A 61 5.32 -3.42 -12.81
C ASN A 61 3.84 -3.50 -13.22
N GLU A 62 3.05 -4.39 -12.61
CA GLU A 62 1.60 -4.48 -12.87
C GLU A 62 0.87 -3.20 -12.45
N ILE A 63 1.27 -2.59 -11.33
CA ILE A 63 0.74 -1.29 -10.88
C ILE A 63 1.11 -0.20 -11.90
N THR A 64 2.40 -0.10 -12.27
CA THR A 64 2.91 0.98 -13.14
C THR A 64 2.35 0.89 -14.57
N ASN A 65 2.18 -0.33 -15.08
CA ASN A 65 1.68 -0.61 -16.42
C ASN A 65 0.19 -0.96 -16.43
N PHE A 66 -0.53 -0.60 -15.36
CA PHE A 66 -1.95 -0.89 -15.27
C PHE A 66 -2.68 -0.27 -16.47
N LEU A 67 -3.59 -1.04 -17.05
CA LEU A 67 -4.50 -0.60 -18.10
C LEU A 67 -5.88 -1.18 -17.82
N GLN A 68 -6.91 -0.36 -18.01
CA GLN A 68 -8.28 -0.83 -18.02
C GLN A 68 -8.48 -1.77 -19.22
N LYS A 69 -9.08 -2.94 -18.97
CA LYS A 69 -9.29 -3.94 -20.01
C LYS A 69 -10.48 -3.53 -20.91
N PRO A 70 -10.52 -3.99 -22.17
CA PRO A 70 -11.72 -3.84 -22.99
C PRO A 70 -12.93 -4.47 -22.28
N ASN A 71 -14.05 -3.74 -22.23
CA ASN A 71 -15.30 -4.11 -21.56
C ASN A 71 -15.24 -4.20 -20.02
N GLU A 72 -14.13 -3.84 -19.38
CA GLU A 72 -14.07 -3.71 -17.94
C GLU A 72 -14.68 -2.37 -17.52
N THR A 73 -15.59 -2.39 -16.56
CA THR A 73 -16.17 -1.15 -16.01
C THR A 73 -15.14 -0.39 -15.16
N PHE A 74 -15.33 0.91 -14.98
CA PHE A 74 -14.51 1.72 -14.08
C PHE A 74 -14.35 1.09 -12.69
N ASN A 75 -15.45 0.58 -12.11
CA ASN A 75 -15.43 -0.01 -10.77
C ASN A 75 -14.62 -1.31 -10.70
N GLU A 76 -14.75 -2.18 -11.71
CA GLU A 76 -13.95 -3.41 -11.79
C GLU A 76 -12.46 -3.10 -11.93
N ALA A 77 -12.11 -2.12 -12.78
CA ALA A 77 -10.74 -1.65 -12.93
C ALA A 77 -10.21 -1.06 -11.61
N TRP A 78 -11.01 -0.26 -10.92
CA TRP A 78 -10.63 0.34 -9.64
C TRP A 78 -10.39 -0.71 -8.55
N GLU A 79 -11.28 -1.70 -8.42
CA GLU A 79 -11.08 -2.80 -7.46
C GLU A 79 -9.82 -3.61 -7.78
N ARG A 80 -9.57 -3.89 -9.07
CA ARG A 80 -8.36 -4.62 -9.50
C ARG A 80 -7.08 -3.83 -9.21
N PHE A 81 -7.09 -2.52 -9.44
CA PHE A 81 -5.95 -1.66 -9.12
C PHE A 81 -5.68 -1.64 -7.61
N LYS A 82 -6.72 -1.49 -6.79
CA LYS A 82 -6.62 -1.54 -5.33
C LYS A 82 -6.13 -2.89 -4.82
N ASP A 83 -6.55 -3.99 -5.45
CA ASP A 83 -6.07 -5.32 -5.10
C ASP A 83 -4.55 -5.46 -5.34
N LEU A 84 -4.04 -4.96 -6.48
CA LEU A 84 -2.60 -4.91 -6.74
C LEU A 84 -1.82 -4.13 -5.66
N LEU A 85 -2.36 -2.98 -5.22
CA LEU A 85 -1.77 -2.19 -4.13
C LEU A 85 -1.74 -2.96 -2.80
N ARG A 86 -2.84 -3.65 -2.44
CA ARG A 86 -2.92 -4.47 -1.21
C ARG A 86 -1.97 -5.66 -1.24
N GLN A 87 -1.72 -6.25 -2.41
CA GLN A 87 -0.77 -7.35 -2.57
C GLN A 87 0.70 -6.89 -2.41
N CYS A 88 1.00 -5.60 -2.56
CA CYS A 88 2.34 -5.05 -2.44
C CYS A 88 2.37 -3.81 -1.53
N PRO A 89 2.08 -3.91 -0.21
CA PRO A 89 1.94 -2.74 0.67
C PRO A 89 3.21 -1.88 0.77
N HIS A 90 4.38 -2.48 0.49
CA HIS A 90 5.69 -1.82 0.42
C HIS A 90 6.04 -1.30 -0.99
N HIS A 91 5.05 -1.07 -1.85
CA HIS A 91 5.23 -0.60 -3.23
C HIS A 91 5.85 0.81 -3.33
N GLY A 92 5.84 1.63 -2.26
CA GLY A 92 6.54 2.92 -2.23
C GLY A 92 6.03 3.99 -3.20
N PHE A 93 4.79 3.86 -3.68
CA PHE A 93 4.13 4.82 -4.58
C PHE A 93 3.32 5.81 -3.74
N SER A 94 3.48 7.11 -4.00
CA SER A 94 2.67 8.13 -3.34
C SER A 94 1.20 8.06 -3.81
N GLU A 95 0.27 8.56 -3.01
CA GLU A 95 -1.15 8.64 -3.40
C GLU A 95 -1.35 9.38 -4.73
N LEU A 96 -0.58 10.45 -4.94
CA LEU A 96 -0.59 11.18 -6.21
C LEU A 96 -0.15 10.30 -7.37
N HIS A 97 0.92 9.53 -7.21
CA HIS A 97 1.38 8.62 -8.27
C HIS A 97 0.35 7.53 -8.54
N GLN A 98 -0.25 6.95 -7.50
CA GLN A 98 -1.29 5.92 -7.65
C GLN A 98 -2.50 6.45 -8.44
N LEU A 99 -2.97 7.66 -8.14
CA LEU A 99 -4.09 8.28 -8.84
C LEU A 99 -3.73 8.68 -10.28
N ASP A 100 -2.51 9.20 -10.50
CA ASP A 100 -2.01 9.54 -11.83
C ASP A 100 -1.93 8.29 -12.72
N THR A 101 -1.35 7.20 -12.20
CA THR A 101 -1.30 5.91 -12.87
C THR A 101 -2.69 5.37 -13.20
N PHE A 102 -3.61 5.36 -12.22
CA PHE A 102 -4.95 4.85 -12.45
C PHE A 102 -5.72 5.70 -13.47
N TYR A 103 -5.70 7.04 -13.34
CA TYR A 103 -6.35 7.94 -14.28
C TYR A 103 -5.85 7.72 -15.71
N ASN A 104 -4.53 7.69 -15.92
CA ASN A 104 -3.92 7.53 -17.24
C ASN A 104 -4.18 6.13 -17.85
N ALA A 105 -4.55 5.16 -17.03
CA ALA A 105 -4.86 3.79 -17.43
C ALA A 105 -6.32 3.58 -17.88
N LEU A 106 -7.21 4.54 -17.56
CA LEU A 106 -8.62 4.47 -17.91
C LEU A 106 -8.83 4.67 -19.41
N ASN A 107 -9.93 4.13 -19.91
CA ASN A 107 -10.40 4.45 -21.25
C ASN A 107 -10.88 5.92 -21.32
N PRO A 108 -10.92 6.52 -22.52
CA PRO A 108 -11.29 7.94 -22.67
C PRO A 108 -12.65 8.31 -22.09
N ASN A 109 -13.66 7.43 -22.20
CA ASN A 109 -15.00 7.73 -21.69
C ASN A 109 -15.02 7.84 -20.16
N ASP A 110 -14.28 6.95 -19.48
CA ASP A 110 -14.17 6.98 -18.02
C ASP A 110 -13.31 8.15 -17.53
N GLN A 111 -12.30 8.57 -18.30
CA GLN A 111 -11.55 9.81 -18.03
C GLN A 111 -12.46 11.04 -18.15
N ASP A 112 -13.22 11.15 -19.25
CA ASP A 112 -14.13 12.27 -19.50
C ASP A 112 -15.23 12.36 -18.44
N ALA A 113 -15.77 11.20 -18.01
CA ALA A 113 -16.74 11.12 -16.93
C ALA A 113 -16.15 11.63 -15.60
N LEU A 114 -14.90 11.29 -15.30
CA LEU A 114 -14.22 11.73 -14.09
C LEU A 114 -13.90 13.23 -14.12
N ASP A 115 -13.41 13.74 -15.25
CA ASP A 115 -13.17 15.17 -15.45
C ASP A 115 -14.47 15.98 -15.34
N SER A 116 -15.56 15.48 -15.91
CA SER A 116 -16.88 16.11 -15.79
C SER A 116 -17.36 16.16 -14.34
N ALA A 117 -17.21 15.06 -13.59
CA ALA A 117 -17.57 15.00 -12.18
C ALA A 117 -16.70 15.92 -11.30
N ALA A 118 -15.44 16.13 -11.69
CA ALA A 118 -14.52 17.04 -11.02
C ALA A 118 -14.72 18.52 -11.39
N GLY A 119 -15.57 18.82 -12.38
CA GLY A 119 -15.80 20.17 -12.89
C GLY A 119 -14.61 20.72 -13.69
N GLY A 120 -13.82 19.84 -14.30
CA GLY A 120 -12.57 20.14 -15.01
C GLY A 120 -11.55 19.03 -14.81
N ASN A 121 -10.32 19.21 -15.29
CA ASN A 121 -9.33 18.14 -15.24
C ASN A 121 -9.08 17.63 -13.81
N PHE A 122 -9.39 16.35 -13.59
CA PHE A 122 -9.36 15.68 -12.30
C PHE A 122 -7.96 15.73 -11.67
N LEU A 123 -6.93 15.43 -12.45
CA LEU A 123 -5.54 15.42 -11.97
C LEU A 123 -5.06 16.82 -11.59
N VAL A 124 -5.44 17.86 -12.33
CA VAL A 124 -5.13 19.25 -11.98
C VAL A 124 -5.80 19.63 -10.66
N GLY A 125 -7.10 19.36 -10.52
CA GLY A 125 -7.85 19.64 -9.29
C GLY A 125 -7.23 18.94 -8.07
N PHE A 126 -6.86 17.67 -8.23
CA PHE A 126 -6.23 16.89 -7.17
C PHE A 126 -4.82 17.43 -6.81
N ARG A 127 -3.95 17.68 -7.80
CA ARG A 127 -2.60 18.22 -7.59
C ARG A 127 -2.62 19.56 -6.87
N VAL A 128 -3.55 20.45 -7.24
CA VAL A 128 -3.74 21.74 -6.57
C VAL A 128 -4.18 21.55 -5.11
N ASN A 129 -5.09 20.62 -4.84
CA ASN A 129 -5.56 20.34 -3.50
C ASN A 129 -4.47 19.73 -2.61
N VAL A 130 -3.70 18.76 -3.10
CA VAL A 130 -2.54 18.21 -2.37
C VAL A 130 -1.50 19.30 -2.07
N CYS A 131 -1.19 20.17 -3.04
CA CYS A 131 -0.26 21.28 -2.85
C CYS A 131 -0.77 22.33 -1.84
N ARG A 132 -2.09 22.53 -1.76
CA ARG A 132 -2.71 23.40 -0.74
C ARG A 132 -2.67 22.76 0.64
N LEU A 133 -2.98 21.47 0.75
CA LEU A 133 -2.96 20.73 2.02
C LEU A 133 -1.56 20.61 2.61
N SER A 134 -0.53 20.38 1.77
CA SER A 134 0.86 20.39 2.23
C SER A 134 1.32 21.77 2.75
N LYS A 135 0.61 22.84 2.37
CA LYS A 135 0.88 24.22 2.79
C LYS A 135 -0.02 24.72 3.94
N SER A 136 -1.07 23.99 4.34
CA SER A 136 -2.06 24.49 5.30
C SER A 136 -2.35 23.51 6.43
N ASN A 137 -2.00 23.87 7.67
CA ASN A 137 -2.30 23.09 8.88
C ASN A 137 -3.70 23.44 9.44
N THR A 138 -4.79 23.22 8.68
CA THR A 138 -6.14 23.70 9.06
C THR A 138 -7.27 22.69 8.88
N ARG A 139 -8.39 22.95 9.58
CA ARG A 139 -9.62 22.15 9.74
C ARG A 139 -10.32 21.71 8.44
N GLN A 140 -9.98 22.30 7.29
CA GLN A 140 -10.45 21.89 5.95
C GLN A 140 -9.82 20.57 5.49
N SER A 141 -8.62 20.21 6.00
CA SER A 141 -7.99 18.91 5.81
C SER A 141 -8.91 17.76 6.23
N ARG A 142 -9.67 17.94 7.31
CA ARG A 142 -10.60 16.92 7.84
C ARG A 142 -11.78 16.58 6.92
N LYS A 143 -12.18 17.46 6.00
CA LYS A 143 -13.30 17.18 5.07
C LYS A 143 -12.83 16.45 3.81
N TYR A 144 -11.64 16.77 3.29
CA TYR A 144 -11.01 16.01 2.20
C TYR A 144 -10.54 14.64 2.66
N VAL A 145 -10.05 14.55 3.90
CA VAL A 145 -9.85 13.28 4.61
C VAL A 145 -11.14 12.44 4.61
N SER A 146 -12.34 13.02 4.63
CA SER A 146 -13.60 12.26 4.60
C SER A 146 -13.96 11.64 3.24
N ILE A 147 -13.57 12.28 2.12
CA ILE A 147 -13.73 11.70 0.76
C ILE A 147 -12.63 10.66 0.48
N VAL A 148 -11.40 10.92 0.96
CA VAL A 148 -10.32 9.94 0.94
C VAL A 148 -10.64 8.77 1.87
N GLU A 149 -11.23 9.00 3.05
CA GLU A 149 -11.75 7.97 3.97
C GLU A 149 -12.92 7.19 3.37
N LEU A 150 -13.80 7.76 2.54
CA LEU A 150 -14.81 6.96 1.82
C LEU A 150 -14.16 5.94 0.87
N ILE A 151 -12.99 6.26 0.33
CA ILE A 151 -12.18 5.36 -0.48
C ILE A 151 -11.31 4.45 0.40
N THR A 152 -10.74 4.91 1.52
CA THR A 152 -9.84 4.14 2.40
C THR A 152 -10.59 3.22 3.39
N VAL A 153 -11.75 3.61 3.91
CA VAL A 153 -12.56 2.84 4.89
C VAL A 153 -13.21 1.62 4.23
N THR A 154 -13.49 1.67 2.93
CA THR A 154 -13.95 0.50 2.16
C THR A 154 -12.79 -0.47 1.83
N ILE A 155 -11.53 -0.04 1.98
CA ILE A 155 -10.33 -0.79 1.56
C ILE A 155 -9.64 -1.52 2.71
N ILE A 156 -9.89 -1.13 3.97
CA ILE A 156 -9.22 -1.68 5.16
C ILE A 156 -10.15 -2.57 6.02
N VAL A 157 -11.47 -2.61 5.77
CA VAL A 157 -12.38 -3.51 6.51
C VAL A 157 -13.05 -4.52 5.58
N ARG A 158 -12.23 -5.40 4.98
CA ARG A 158 -12.51 -6.84 4.76
C ARG A 158 -11.32 -7.53 4.13
#